data_AF-V5HHR8-F1
#
_entry.id   AF-V5HHR8-F1
#
_cell.length_a   1.000
_cell.length_b   1.000
_cell.length_c   1.000
_cell.angle_alpha   90.00
_cell.angle_beta   90.00
_cell.angle_gamma   90.00
#
_symmetry.space_group_name_H-M   'P 1'
#
loop_
_entity.id
_entity.type
_entity.pdbx_description
1 polymer ?
#
loop_
_entity_poly.entity_id
_entity_poly.type
_entity_poly.pdbx_seq_one_letter_code
_entity_poly.pdbx_strand_id
1 'polypeptide(L)'
;PAAHHSVASVAVPQAQYTLLQRQSATLANLHHCHDKWEQADYLTNSSHSKEFFAELDRDCGKLTLHSSSAELVKYVREGVFRLRHRLAVATGAASSAASSATKAEGAT
;
A
#
# COMPACT_ATOMS: atom_id res chain seq x y z
N PRO A 1 45.03 -22.29 -21.45
CA PRO A 1 45.22 -22.56 -20.01
C PRO A 1 43.95 -22.11 -19.26
N ALA A 2 43.12 -23.06 -18.83
CA ALA A 2 41.84 -22.77 -18.17
C ALA A 2 42.05 -22.71 -16.65
N ALA A 3 41.78 -21.55 -16.05
CA ALA A 3 41.84 -21.38 -14.60
C ALA A 3 40.67 -22.13 -13.96
N HIS A 4 40.97 -23.25 -13.29
CA HIS A 4 40.03 -23.92 -12.41
C HIS A 4 39.78 -23.00 -11.21
N HIS A 5 38.65 -22.28 -11.20
CA HIS A 5 38.16 -21.64 -9.99
C HIS A 5 37.83 -22.76 -8.99
N SER A 6 38.73 -23.01 -8.04
CA SER A 6 38.44 -23.86 -6.89
C SER A 6 37.36 -23.17 -6.07
N VAL A 7 36.11 -23.60 -6.22
CA VAL A 7 35.03 -23.15 -5.34
C VAL A 7 35.34 -23.71 -3.96
N ALA A 8 35.87 -22.86 -3.07
CA ALA A 8 36.09 -23.21 -1.68
C ALA A 8 34.72 -23.56 -1.07
N SER A 9 34.60 -24.76 -0.52
CA SER A 9 33.39 -25.25 0.14
C SER A 9 33.62 -25.35 1.64
N VAL A 10 32.61 -24.98 2.43
CA VAL A 10 32.65 -25.02 3.90
C VAL A 10 31.50 -25.90 4.37
N ALA A 11 31.81 -26.92 5.17
CA ALA A 11 30.81 -27.76 5.81
C ALA A 11 30.18 -27.02 6.99
N VAL A 12 28.84 -26.97 7.03
CA VAL A 12 28.07 -26.37 8.11
C VAL A 12 27.13 -27.43 8.70
N PRO A 13 27.08 -27.59 10.03
CA PRO A 13 26.08 -28.43 10.69
C PRO A 13 24.65 -28.11 10.26
N GLN A 14 23.85 -29.13 10.00
CA GLN A 14 22.50 -28.96 9.44
C GLN A 14 21.61 -28.03 10.27
N ALA A 15 21.65 -28.13 11.60
CA ALA A 15 20.89 -27.26 12.49
C ALA A 15 21.26 -25.77 12.35
N GLN A 16 22.55 -25.48 12.16
CA GLN A 16 23.04 -24.11 11.94
C GLN A 16 22.62 -23.60 10.57
N TYR A 17 22.73 -24.43 9.53
CA TYR A 17 22.27 -24.08 8.19
C TYR A 17 20.77 -23.74 8.18
N THR A 18 19.92 -24.56 8.78
CA THR A 18 18.48 -24.30 8.88
C THR A 18 18.17 -23.04 9.69
N LEU A 19 18.91 -22.77 10.78
CA LEU A 19 18.77 -21.53 11.54
C LEU A 19 19.10 -20.32 10.67
N LEU A 20 20.23 -20.35 9.95
CA LEU A 20 20.66 -19.28 9.06
C LEU A 20 19.66 -19.03 7.92
N GLN A 21 19.09 -20.09 7.35
CA GLN A 21 18.01 -19.96 6.36
C GLN A 21 16.79 -19.24 6.93
N ARG A 22 16.34 -19.60 8.14
CA ARG A 22 15.20 -18.94 8.80
C ARG A 22 15.51 -17.48 9.14
N GLN A 23 16.73 -17.20 9.61
CA GLN A 23 17.18 -15.84 9.87
C GLN A 23 17.20 -15.02 8.59
N SER A 24 17.76 -15.55 7.51
CA SER A 24 17.78 -14.90 6.19
C SER A 24 16.37 -14.56 5.70
N ALA A 25 15.44 -15.50 5.80
CA ALA A 25 14.04 -15.25 5.45
C ALA A 25 13.39 -14.16 6.31
N THR A 26 13.70 -14.12 7.61
CA THR A 26 13.18 -13.10 8.53
C THR A 26 13.73 -11.71 8.18
N LEU A 27 15.04 -11.61 7.91
CA LEU A 27 15.68 -10.35 7.53
C LEU A 27 15.22 -9.85 6.16
N ALA A 28 15.06 -10.76 5.19
CA ALA A 28 14.52 -10.42 3.88
C ALA A 28 13.08 -9.89 3.98
N ASN A 29 12.24 -10.48 4.84
CA ASN A 29 10.90 -9.98 5.09
C ASN A 29 10.94 -8.58 5.73
N LEU A 30 11.78 -8.37 6.75
CA LEU A 30 11.94 -7.07 7.38
C LEU A 30 12.34 -6.00 6.36
N HIS A 31 13.32 -6.29 5.50
CA HIS A 31 13.74 -5.39 4.42
C HIS A 31 12.58 -5.04 3.49
N HIS A 32 11.84 -6.06 3.03
CA HIS A 32 10.69 -5.86 2.13
C HIS A 32 9.57 -5.04 2.75
N CYS A 33 9.33 -5.21 4.05
CA CYS A 33 8.37 -4.37 4.79
C CYS A 33 8.78 -2.90 4.77
N HIS A 34 10.07 -2.60 4.95
CA HIS A 34 10.59 -1.24 4.87
C HIS A 34 10.45 -0.65 3.46
N ASP A 35 10.85 -1.37 2.42
CA ASP A 35 10.74 -0.92 1.02
C ASP A 35 9.29 -0.58 0.65
N LYS A 36 8.36 -1.47 1.02
CA LYS A 36 6.92 -1.26 0.79
C LYS A 36 6.37 -0.07 1.56
N TRP A 37 6.85 0.14 2.78
CA TRP A 37 6.42 1.27 3.59
C TRP A 37 6.91 2.59 3.00
N GLU A 38 8.16 2.66 2.56
CA GLU A 38 8.71 3.83 1.87
C GLU A 38 7.95 4.13 0.57
N GLN A 39 7.62 3.10 -0.21
CA GLN A 39 6.78 3.26 -1.40
C GLN A 39 5.38 3.80 -1.04
N ALA A 40 4.76 3.30 0.02
CA ALA A 40 3.45 3.78 0.48
C ALA A 40 3.52 5.24 0.95
N ASP A 41 4.57 5.63 1.67
CA ASP A 41 4.77 7.00 2.15
C ASP A 41 4.99 7.96 0.96
N TYR A 42 5.79 7.57 -0.03
CA TYR A 42 5.97 8.32 -1.26
C TYR A 42 4.63 8.55 -2.00
N LEU A 43 3.85 7.48 -2.19
CA LEU A 43 2.56 7.57 -2.90
C LEU A 43 1.51 8.35 -2.11
N THR A 44 1.55 8.30 -0.78
CA THR A 44 0.64 9.04 0.11
C THR A 44 0.92 10.53 0.10
N ASN A 45 2.18 10.92 -0.08
CA ASN A 45 2.60 12.31 -0.15
C ASN A 45 2.43 12.93 -1.55
N SER A 46 1.98 12.16 -2.56
CA SER A 46 1.61 12.67 -3.88
C SER A 46 0.43 13.64 -3.79
N SER A 47 0.43 14.71 -4.58
CA SER A 47 -0.58 15.79 -4.51
C SER A 47 -2.01 15.30 -4.64
N HIS A 48 -2.24 14.24 -5.42
CA HIS A 48 -3.58 13.69 -5.69
C HIS A 48 -4.16 12.85 -4.54
N SER A 49 -3.31 12.29 -3.69
CA SER A 49 -3.69 11.36 -2.62
C SER A 49 -3.53 11.98 -1.22
N LYS A 50 -2.69 13.00 -1.08
CA LYS A 50 -2.34 13.62 0.20
C LYS A 50 -3.53 14.08 1.02
N GLU A 51 -4.52 14.73 0.39
CA GLU A 51 -5.72 15.20 1.10
C GLU A 51 -6.58 14.03 1.60
N PHE A 52 -6.74 12.99 0.77
CA PHE A 52 -7.48 11.79 1.16
C PHE A 52 -6.87 11.10 2.40
N PHE A 53 -5.54 10.94 2.42
CA PHE A 53 -4.86 10.33 3.56
C PHE A 53 -4.81 11.26 4.78
N ALA A 54 -4.75 12.58 4.60
CA ALA A 54 -4.84 13.53 5.72
C ALA A 54 -6.20 13.46 6.44
N GLU A 55 -7.29 13.32 5.70
CA GLU A 55 -8.62 13.09 6.28
C GLU A 55 -8.70 11.74 7.01
N LEU A 56 -8.08 10.71 6.45
CA LEU A 56 -8.07 9.37 7.02
C LEU A 56 -7.24 9.32 8.31
N ASP A 57 -6.08 9.99 8.33
CA ASP A 57 -5.21 10.17 9.50
C ASP A 57 -5.92 10.92 10.63
N ARG A 58 -6.72 11.94 10.31
CA ARG A 58 -7.49 12.69 11.31
C ARG A 58 -8.50 11.81 12.04
N ASP A 59 -9.14 10.88 11.33
CA ASP A 59 -10.28 10.14 11.86
C ASP A 59 -9.88 8.75 12.43
N CYS A 60 -8.83 8.15 11.88
CA CYS A 60 -8.32 6.83 12.32
C CYS A 60 -7.03 6.90 13.16
N GLY A 61 -6.34 8.03 13.16
CA GLY A 61 -4.95 8.12 13.60
C GLY A 61 -3.99 7.75 12.47
N LYS A 62 -2.84 8.42 12.42
CA LYS A 62 -1.82 8.17 11.39
C LYS A 62 -1.21 6.78 11.56
N LEU A 63 -1.23 5.97 10.50
CA LEU A 63 -0.53 4.70 10.50
C LEU A 63 0.98 4.89 10.48
N THR A 64 1.67 4.00 11.19
CA THR A 64 3.13 3.87 11.18
C THR A 64 3.51 2.44 10.85
N LEU A 65 4.76 2.20 10.49
CA LEU A 65 5.29 0.85 10.26
C LEU A 65 5.11 -0.08 11.48
N HIS A 66 5.01 0.52 12.68
CA HIS A 66 4.88 -0.20 13.95
C HIS A 66 3.43 -0.27 14.45
N SER A 67 2.46 0.23 13.69
CA SER A 67 1.04 0.14 14.03
C SER A 67 0.59 -1.32 14.10
N SER A 68 -0.35 -1.59 15.00
CA SER A 68 -0.93 -2.92 15.17
C SER A 68 -1.77 -3.33 13.95
N SER A 69 -1.99 -4.64 13.78
CA SER A 69 -2.88 -5.15 12.74
C SER A 69 -4.32 -4.66 12.90
N ALA A 70 -4.79 -4.41 14.13
CA ALA A 70 -6.11 -3.87 14.41
C ALA A 70 -6.25 -2.43 13.88
N GLU A 71 -5.26 -1.58 14.14
CA GLU A 71 -5.21 -0.21 13.61
C GLU A 71 -5.14 -0.21 12.08
N LEU A 72 -4.31 -1.08 11.49
CA LEU A 72 -4.19 -1.24 10.05
C LEU A 72 -5.54 -1.64 9.42
N VAL A 73 -6.21 -2.65 9.97
CA VAL A 73 -7.50 -3.13 9.43
C VAL A 73 -8.57 -2.06 9.54
N LYS A 74 -8.62 -1.32 10.66
CA LYS A 74 -9.56 -0.19 10.85
C LYS A 74 -9.31 0.88 9.78
N TYR A 75 -8.07 1.33 9.65
CA TYR A 75 -7.67 2.38 8.71
C TYR A 75 -7.98 2.01 7.25
N VAL A 76 -7.65 0.76 6.86
CA VAL A 76 -7.92 0.26 5.50
C VAL A 76 -9.42 0.15 5.23
N ARG A 77 -10.22 -0.35 6.18
CA ARG A 77 -11.68 -0.45 6.02
C ARG A 77 -12.33 0.92 5.83
N GLU A 78 -11.92 1.89 6.63
CA GLU A 78 -12.40 3.27 6.53
C GLU A 78 -11.99 3.89 5.18
N GLY A 79 -10.74 3.72 4.76
CA GLY A 79 -10.28 4.20 3.47
C GLY A 79 -11.07 3.61 2.29
N VAL A 80 -11.28 2.29 2.29
CA VAL A 80 -12.08 1.61 1.27
C VAL A 80 -13.53 2.09 1.27
N PHE A 81 -14.13 2.30 2.44
CA PHE A 81 -15.49 2.85 2.56
C PHE A 81 -15.58 4.23 1.92
N ARG A 82 -14.66 5.14 2.24
CA ARG A 82 -14.62 6.50 1.66
C ARG A 82 -14.42 6.50 0.15
N LEU A 83 -13.54 5.65 -0.36
CA LEU A 83 -13.33 5.50 -1.81
C LEU A 83 -14.62 5.07 -2.51
N ARG A 84 -15.32 4.08 -1.97
CA ARG A 84 -16.62 3.64 -2.51
C ARG A 84 -17.66 4.74 -2.46
N HIS A 85 -17.73 5.50 -1.37
CA HIS A 85 -18.67 6.61 -1.24
C HIS A 85 -18.38 7.71 -2.26
N ARG A 86 -17.12 8.14 -2.40
CA ARG A 86 -16.71 9.17 -3.39
C ARG A 86 -17.01 8.72 -4.82
N LEU A 87 -16.79 7.45 -5.15
CA LEU A 87 -17.14 6.90 -6.45
C LEU A 87 -18.65 6.91 -6.70
N ALA A 88 -19.46 6.51 -5.72
CA ALA A 88 -20.93 6.55 -5.83
C ALA A 88 -21.47 7.98 -5.99
N VAL A 89 -20.87 8.95 -5.30
CA VAL A 89 -21.23 10.36 -5.46
C VAL A 89 -20.84 10.86 -6.86
N ALA A 90 -19.66 10.50 -7.36
CA ALA A 90 -19.22 10.88 -8.70
C ALA A 90 -20.13 10.30 -9.80
N THR A 91 -20.60 9.06 -9.66
CA THR A 91 -21.54 8.46 -10.62
C THR A 91 -22.94 9.07 -10.53
N GLY A 92 -23.43 9.39 -9.33
CA GLY A 92 -24.71 10.08 -9.14
C GLY A 92 -24.70 11.53 -9.65
N ALA A 93 -23.59 12.25 -9.42
CA ALA A 93 -23.40 13.61 -9.95
C ALA A 93 -23.38 13.60 -11.49
N ALA A 94 -22.71 12.63 -12.11
CA ALA A 94 -22.70 12.47 -13.56
C ALA A 94 -24.10 12.21 -14.14
N SER A 95 -24.96 11.43 -13.45
CA SER A 95 -26.34 11.21 -13.92
C SER A 95 -27.20 12.46 -13.79
N SER A 96 -27.04 13.24 -12.71
CA SER A 96 -27.76 14.52 -12.53
C SER A 96 -27.34 15.59 -13.54
N ALA A 97 -26.04 15.69 -13.86
CA ALA A 97 -25.50 16.64 -14.83
C ALA A 97 -26.01 16.35 -16.26
N ALA A 98 -26.11 15.06 -16.62
CA ALA A 98 -26.67 14.64 -17.89
C ALA A 98 -28.17 14.99 -18.03
N SER A 99 -28.97 14.86 -16.96
CA SER A 99 -30.39 15.26 -16.98
C SER A 99 -30.60 16.78 -17.05
N SER A 100 -29.67 17.60 -16.54
CA SER A 100 -29.74 19.05 -16.69
C SER A 100 -29.34 19.54 -18.09
N ALA A 101 -28.42 18.85 -18.77
CA ALA A 101 -27.98 19.21 -20.12
C ALA A 101 -29.08 18.99 -21.17
N THR A 102 -29.87 17.92 -21.06
CA THR A 102 -30.98 17.65 -22.00
C THR A 102 -32.16 18.61 -21.86
N LYS A 103 -32.29 19.31 -20.73
CA LYS A 103 -33.37 20.29 -20.51
C LYS A 103 -33.06 21.67 -21.11
N ALA A 104 -31.79 21.99 -21.37
CA ALA A 104 -31.38 23.26 -21.97
C ALA A 104 -31.51 23.27 -23.51
N GLU A 105 -31.55 22.11 -24.16
CA GLU A 105 -31.61 21.99 -25.63
C GLU A 105 -33.05 22.03 -26.20
N GLY A 106 -34.08 22.07 -25.33
CA GLY A 106 -35.50 22.11 -25.73
C GLY A 106 -36.19 23.47 -25.56
N ALA A 107 -35.45 24.57 -25.33
CA ALA A 107 -35.99 25.89 -25.01
C ALA A 107 -35.65 27.00 -26.03
N THR A 108 -35.39 26.64 -27.29
CA THR A 108 -35.31 27.59 -28.42
C THR A 108 -36.32 27.26 -29.49
#